data_AF-X1JW30-F1
#
_entry.id   AF-X1JW30-F1
#
_cell.length_a   1.000
_cell.length_b   1.000
_cell.length_c   1.000
_cell.angle_alpha   90.00
_cell.angle_beta   90.00
_cell.angle_gamma   90.00
#
_symmetry.space_group_name_H-M   'P 1'
#
loop_
_entity.id
_entity.type
_entity.pdbx_description
1 polymer ?
#
loop_
_entity_poly.entity_id
_entity_poly.type
_entity_poly.pdbx_seq_one_letter_code
_entity_poly.pdbx_strand_id
1 'polypeptide(L)'
;MAIARDLAGDDYHVIAIIGDGAITGGMAFEALNQVGHLGSRICVVLNDNGMSISPTVGGLAKLLDRVRFDYRYQWAEKKGERLIDALPLGKKLVQFGQWLRRGFRGFKGLITPSVLWEELGLTYIGPIDGHDINALETALAQARGYSKPTFVHVITTKGKGYQPAEGDAVYFHGVAAENSG
;
A
#
# COMPACT_ATOMS: atom_id res chain seq x y z
N MET A 1 20.50 1.74 11.50
CA MET A 1 20.20 0.40 12.08
C MET A 1 20.70 -0.72 11.18
N ALA A 2 20.17 -0.91 9.97
CA ALA A 2 20.57 -2.04 9.10
C ALA A 2 22.08 -2.09 8.79
N ILE A 3 22.69 -0.96 8.42
CA ILE A 3 24.14 -0.89 8.21
C ILE A 3 24.95 -1.15 9.50
N ALA A 4 24.48 -0.66 10.64
CA ALA A 4 25.15 -0.89 11.92
C ALA A 4 25.12 -2.37 12.31
N ARG A 5 23.99 -3.06 12.10
CA ARG A 5 23.86 -4.51 12.26
C ARG A 5 24.90 -5.24 11.41
N ASP A 6 24.97 -4.89 10.12
CA ASP A 6 25.86 -5.57 9.18
C ASP A 6 27.34 -5.37 9.55
N LEU A 7 27.72 -4.16 9.97
CA LEU A 7 29.07 -3.85 10.45
C LEU A 7 29.42 -4.57 11.75
N ALA A 8 28.43 -4.83 12.62
CA ALA A 8 28.62 -5.56 13.87
C ALA A 8 28.62 -7.09 13.70
N GLY A 9 28.25 -7.60 12.52
CA GLY A 9 28.08 -9.04 12.28
C GLY A 9 26.84 -9.65 12.95
N ASP A 10 25.87 -8.81 13.32
CA ASP A 10 24.61 -9.24 13.94
C ASP A 10 23.60 -9.74 12.88
N ASP A 11 22.55 -10.47 13.32
CA ASP A 11 21.54 -11.05 12.42
C ASP A 11 20.08 -10.68 12.76
N TYR A 12 19.85 -9.56 13.44
CA TYR A 12 18.48 -9.11 13.73
C TYR A 12 17.77 -8.48 12.51
N HIS A 13 16.44 -8.54 12.51
CA HIS A 13 15.63 -7.93 11.46
C HIS A 13 15.39 -6.44 11.75
N VAL A 14 15.47 -5.61 10.72
CA VAL A 14 15.13 -4.18 10.78
C VAL A 14 13.88 -3.95 9.96
N ILE A 15 12.85 -3.38 10.59
CA ILE A 15 11.56 -3.09 9.96
C ILE A 15 11.25 -1.60 10.16
N ALA A 16 10.99 -0.89 9.07
CA ALA A 16 10.55 0.50 9.08
C ALA A 16 9.10 0.58 8.61
N ILE A 17 8.22 1.22 9.37
CA ILE A 17 6.82 1.43 9.01
C ILE A 17 6.64 2.90 8.63
N ILE A 18 6.09 3.16 7.45
CA ILE A 18 5.89 4.51 6.92
C ILE A 18 4.46 4.67 6.38
N GLY A 19 3.86 5.85 6.58
CA GLY A 19 2.56 6.17 5.98
C GLY A 19 2.69 6.67 4.54
N ASP A 20 1.61 6.55 3.76
CA ASP A 20 1.46 7.10 2.41
C ASP A 20 1.67 8.62 2.32
N GLY A 21 1.29 9.40 3.34
CA GLY A 21 1.62 10.83 3.40
C GLY A 21 3.11 11.12 3.69
N ALA A 22 3.79 10.22 4.42
CA ALA A 22 5.20 10.41 4.80
C ALA A 22 6.15 10.01 3.67
N ILE A 23 5.80 8.97 2.90
CA ILE A 23 6.64 8.48 1.79
C ILE A 23 6.74 9.47 0.63
N THR A 24 5.78 10.40 0.50
CA THR A 24 5.84 11.49 -0.48
C THR A 24 6.87 12.58 -0.13
N GLY A 25 7.40 12.57 1.10
CA GLY A 25 8.46 13.50 1.50
C GLY A 25 9.79 13.19 0.84
N GLY A 26 10.53 14.21 0.40
CA GLY A 26 11.81 14.04 -0.30
C GLY A 26 12.85 13.22 0.47
N MET A 27 12.91 13.37 1.80
CA MET A 27 13.81 12.57 2.64
C MET A 27 13.47 11.08 2.64
N ALA A 28 12.18 10.74 2.62
CA ALA A 28 11.76 9.34 2.57
C ALA A 28 12.13 8.71 1.22
N PHE A 29 11.94 9.44 0.12
CA PHE A 29 12.33 8.99 -1.20
C PHE A 29 13.85 8.81 -1.33
N GLU A 30 14.64 9.77 -0.85
CA GLU A 30 16.10 9.66 -0.85
C GLU A 30 16.57 8.47 0.01
N ALA A 31 15.96 8.27 1.17
CA ALA A 31 16.27 7.13 2.03
C ALA A 31 15.95 5.78 1.34
N LEU A 32 14.86 5.70 0.57
CA LEU A 32 14.53 4.49 -0.20
C LEU A 32 15.54 4.22 -1.32
N ASN A 33 15.95 5.27 -2.03
CA ASN A 33 17.02 5.18 -3.03
C ASN A 33 18.33 4.69 -2.40
N GLN A 34 18.71 5.26 -1.25
CA GLN A 34 19.90 4.85 -0.50
C GLN A 34 19.81 3.40 0.00
N VAL A 35 18.65 2.99 0.53
CA VAL A 35 18.41 1.61 0.98
C VAL A 35 18.59 0.63 -0.17
N GLY A 36 18.03 0.95 -1.34
CA GLY A 36 18.20 0.22 -2.58
C GLY A 36 19.65 0.08 -3.01
N HIS A 37 20.38 1.20 -3.02
CA HIS A 37 21.79 1.24 -3.38
C HIS A 37 22.67 0.42 -2.44
N LEU A 38 22.43 0.49 -1.12
CA LEU A 38 23.22 -0.24 -0.12
C LEU A 38 22.92 -1.74 -0.11
N GLY A 39 21.73 -2.16 -0.52
CA GLY A 39 21.35 -3.58 -0.60
C GLY A 39 21.29 -4.31 0.74
N SER A 40 21.42 -3.60 1.86
CA SER A 40 21.36 -4.17 3.22
C SER A 40 19.96 -4.69 3.55
N ARG A 41 19.87 -5.82 4.26
CA ARG A 41 18.59 -6.44 4.61
C ARG A 41 17.75 -5.54 5.53
N ILE A 42 16.68 -4.97 4.98
CA ILE A 42 15.68 -4.18 5.71
C ILE A 42 14.30 -4.39 5.09
N CYS A 43 13.25 -4.40 5.91
CA CYS A 43 11.87 -4.42 5.45
C CYS A 43 11.24 -3.05 5.66
N VAL A 44 10.79 -2.41 4.58
CA VAL A 44 9.99 -1.20 4.62
C VAL A 44 8.53 -1.59 4.42
N VAL A 45 7.67 -1.23 5.37
CA VAL A 45 6.24 -1.46 5.30
C VAL A 45 5.55 -0.12 5.07
N LEU A 46 4.92 0.03 3.92
CA LEU A 46 4.05 1.16 3.61
C LEU A 46 2.64 0.87 4.13
N ASN A 47 2.17 1.66 5.09
CA ASN A 47 0.79 1.71 5.51
C ASN A 47 0.04 2.76 4.67
N ASP A 48 -0.62 2.30 3.61
CA ASP A 48 -1.41 3.11 2.70
C ASP A 48 -2.89 3.13 3.10
N ASN A 49 -3.35 4.21 3.72
CA ASN A 49 -4.76 4.41 4.07
C ASN A 49 -5.50 5.39 3.14
N GLY A 50 -4.77 6.11 2.29
CA GLY A 50 -5.31 7.06 1.32
C GLY A 50 -5.78 8.39 1.86
N MET A 51 -5.41 8.73 3.08
CA MET A 51 -5.73 10.01 3.70
C MET A 51 -4.48 10.88 3.74
N SER A 52 -4.38 11.83 2.81
CA SER A 52 -3.44 12.94 2.90
C SER A 52 -4.19 14.18 3.39
N ILE A 53 -3.70 14.82 4.46
CA ILE A 53 -4.34 15.98 5.11
C ILE A 53 -4.39 17.20 4.16
N SER A 54 -3.52 17.22 3.15
CA SER A 54 -3.43 18.24 2.11
C SER A 54 -3.60 17.58 0.74
N PRO A 55 -4.12 18.30 -0.29
CA PRO A 55 -4.32 17.74 -1.63
C PRO A 55 -3.03 17.06 -2.12
N THR A 56 -3.16 15.82 -2.59
CA THR A 56 -2.05 14.97 -3.00
C THR A 56 -1.31 15.61 -4.18
N VAL A 57 -0.13 16.17 -3.90
CA VAL A 57 0.76 16.76 -4.92
C VAL A 57 1.92 15.81 -5.20
N GLY A 58 2.25 15.61 -6.48
CA GLY A 58 3.42 14.86 -6.92
C GLY A 58 3.13 13.54 -7.66
N GLY A 59 4.17 13.00 -8.31
CA GLY A 59 4.08 11.76 -9.10
C GLY A 59 3.90 10.51 -8.25
N LEU A 60 4.55 10.44 -7.08
CA LEU A 60 4.46 9.29 -6.18
C LEU A 60 3.07 9.14 -5.57
N ALA A 61 2.46 10.24 -5.15
CA ALA A 61 1.07 10.29 -4.70
C ALA A 61 0.11 9.70 -5.74
N LYS A 62 0.22 10.14 -7.01
CA LYS A 62 -0.59 9.63 -8.12
C LYS A 62 -0.36 8.14 -8.38
N LEU A 63 0.87 7.66 -8.20
CA LEU A 63 1.18 6.24 -8.32
C LEU A 63 0.48 5.42 -7.23
N LEU A 64 0.56 5.85 -5.97
CA LEU A 64 -0.10 5.18 -4.84
C LEU A 64 -1.63 5.18 -5.02
N ASP A 65 -2.22 6.31 -5.42
CA ASP A 65 -3.66 6.39 -5.69
C ASP A 65 -4.09 5.42 -6.81
N ARG A 66 -3.28 5.26 -7.86
CA ARG A 66 -3.52 4.27 -8.91
C ARG A 66 -3.46 2.84 -8.37
N VAL A 67 -2.46 2.51 -7.54
CA VAL A 67 -2.34 1.18 -6.91
C VAL A 67 -3.61 0.87 -6.11
N ARG A 68 -4.04 1.84 -5.29
CA ARG A 68 -5.19 1.68 -4.40
C ARG A 68 -6.48 1.51 -5.20
N PHE A 69 -6.66 2.28 -6.26
CA PHE A 69 -7.81 2.16 -7.16
C PHE A 69 -7.85 0.77 -7.81
N ASP A 70 -6.73 0.32 -8.40
CA ASP A 70 -6.64 -0.98 -9.06
C ASP A 70 -6.91 -2.14 -8.08
N TYR A 71 -6.40 -2.04 -6.85
CA TYR A 71 -6.65 -3.02 -5.79
C TYR A 71 -8.13 -3.05 -5.37
N ARG A 72 -8.73 -1.89 -5.07
CA ARG A 72 -10.14 -1.78 -4.68
C ARG A 72 -11.07 -2.28 -5.78
N TYR A 73 -10.77 -1.97 -7.04
CA TYR A 73 -11.51 -2.46 -8.19
C TYR A 73 -11.47 -3.99 -8.29
N GLN A 74 -10.28 -4.60 -8.18
CA GLN A 74 -10.13 -6.05 -8.21
C GLN A 74 -10.85 -6.74 -7.04
N TRP A 75 -10.81 -6.15 -5.84
CA TRP A 75 -11.54 -6.65 -4.69
C TRP A 75 -13.06 -6.61 -4.89
N ALA A 76 -13.57 -5.49 -5.43
CA ALA A 76 -14.98 -5.34 -5.75
C ALA A 76 -15.43 -6.33 -6.84
N GLU A 77 -14.59 -6.55 -7.86
CA GLU A 77 -14.83 -7.56 -8.90
C GLU A 77 -14.94 -8.97 -8.29
N LYS A 78 -13.97 -9.39 -7.47
CA LYS A 78 -14.01 -10.71 -6.79
C LYS A 78 -15.23 -10.90 -5.89
N LYS A 79 -15.70 -9.83 -5.22
CA LYS A 79 -16.94 -9.86 -4.43
C LYS A 79 -18.18 -9.88 -5.32
N GLY A 80 -18.16 -9.16 -6.43
CA GLY A 80 -19.24 -9.06 -7.41
C GLY A 80 -19.44 -10.36 -8.19
N GLU A 81 -18.37 -11.03 -8.60
CA GLU A 81 -18.44 -12.33 -9.29
C GLU A 81 -19.22 -13.36 -8.45
N ARG A 82 -19.01 -13.38 -7.13
CA ARG A 82 -19.76 -14.25 -6.20
C ARG A 82 -21.26 -13.94 -6.11
N LEU A 83 -21.68 -12.72 -6.46
CA LEU A 83 -23.08 -12.28 -6.44
C LEU A 83 -23.75 -12.37 -7.83
N ILE A 84 -22.97 -12.21 -8.90
CA ILE A 84 -23.44 -12.14 -10.28
C ILE A 84 -23.76 -13.53 -10.85
N ASP A 85 -23.10 -14.59 -10.37
CA ASP A 85 -23.37 -15.98 -10.78
C ASP A 85 -24.80 -16.46 -10.45
N ALA A 86 -25.51 -15.76 -9.55
CA ALA A 86 -26.86 -16.11 -9.11
C ALA A 86 -28.00 -15.35 -9.83
N LEU A 87 -27.70 -14.39 -10.72
CA LEU A 87 -28.71 -13.49 -11.31
C LEU A 87 -28.83 -13.61 -12.84
N PRO A 88 -30.06 -13.70 -13.40
CA PRO A 88 -30.29 -13.83 -14.86
C PRO A 88 -29.87 -12.60 -15.69
N LEU A 89 -29.50 -11.48 -15.04
CA LEU A 89 -28.96 -10.26 -15.67
C LEU A 89 -27.42 -10.21 -15.72
N GLY A 90 -26.72 -11.24 -15.25
CA GLY A 90 -25.25 -11.23 -15.09
C GLY A 90 -24.47 -10.95 -16.37
N LYS A 91 -24.97 -11.39 -17.54
CA LYS A 91 -24.28 -11.19 -18.83
C LYS A 91 -24.12 -9.72 -19.23
N LYS A 92 -25.04 -8.82 -18.85
CA LYS A 92 -24.93 -7.37 -19.17
C LYS A 92 -23.97 -6.66 -18.21
N LEU A 93 -23.99 -7.03 -16.93
CA LEU A 93 -23.06 -6.51 -15.92
C LEU A 93 -21.61 -6.94 -16.21
N VAL A 94 -21.40 -8.19 -16.61
CA VAL A 94 -20.09 -8.69 -17.06
C VAL A 94 -19.58 -7.92 -18.28
N GLN A 95 -20.45 -7.63 -19.26
CA GLN A 95 -20.07 -6.84 -20.43
C GLN A 95 -19.70 -5.39 -20.08
N PHE A 96 -20.44 -4.76 -19.17
CA PHE A 96 -20.11 -3.42 -18.68
C PHE A 96 -18.78 -3.39 -17.91
N GLY A 97 -18.56 -4.38 -17.03
CA GLY A 97 -17.29 -4.58 -16.34
C GLY A 97 -16.12 -4.82 -17.31
N GLN A 98 -16.32 -5.61 -18.36
CA GLN A 98 -15.30 -5.82 -19.41
C GLN A 98 -15.01 -4.53 -20.20
N TRP A 99 -16.01 -3.71 -20.49
CA TRP A 99 -15.82 -2.42 -21.17
C TRP A 99 -15.03 -1.45 -20.31
N LEU A 100 -15.37 -1.31 -19.02
CA LEU A 100 -14.57 -0.56 -18.05
C LEU A 100 -13.14 -1.09 -18.01
N ARG A 101 -12.96 -2.42 -17.89
CA ARG A 101 -11.64 -3.08 -17.85
C ARG A 101 -10.81 -2.83 -19.12
N ARG A 102 -11.45 -2.61 -20.28
CA ARG A 102 -10.77 -2.24 -21.54
C ARG A 102 -10.40 -0.76 -21.56
N GLY A 103 -11.28 0.12 -21.08
CA GLY A 103 -10.99 1.56 -20.91
C GLY A 103 -9.83 1.80 -19.93
N PHE A 104 -9.82 1.13 -18.79
CA PHE A 104 -8.74 1.22 -17.80
C PHE A 104 -7.43 0.56 -18.28
N ARG A 105 -7.49 -0.54 -19.06
CA ARG A 105 -6.29 -1.12 -19.69
C ARG A 105 -5.63 -0.19 -20.71
N GLY A 106 -6.42 0.62 -21.41
CA GLY A 106 -5.91 1.64 -22.34
C GLY A 106 -5.03 2.70 -21.68
N PHE A 107 -5.10 2.84 -20.35
CA PHE A 107 -4.29 3.77 -19.55
C PHE A 107 -3.01 3.13 -18.96
N LYS A 108 -2.65 1.90 -19.38
CA LYS A 108 -1.38 1.24 -19.01
C LYS A 108 -0.18 1.84 -19.76
N GLY A 109 0.13 3.10 -19.47
CA GLY A 109 1.45 3.68 -19.73
C GLY A 109 2.48 3.13 -18.73
N LEU A 110 3.02 1.95 -19.01
CA LEU A 110 4.40 1.48 -18.74
C LEU A 110 5.02 1.51 -17.32
N ILE A 111 4.30 1.81 -16.24
CA ILE A 111 4.85 1.59 -14.88
C ILE A 111 3.79 0.87 -14.05
N THR A 112 3.89 -0.45 -13.96
CA THR A 112 3.26 -1.19 -12.86
C THR A 112 3.94 -0.72 -11.58
N PRO A 113 3.21 -0.41 -10.49
CA PRO A 113 3.81 0.11 -9.26
C PRO A 113 5.01 -0.70 -8.74
N SER A 114 5.00 -2.03 -8.95
CA SER A 114 6.13 -2.91 -8.67
C SER A 114 7.43 -2.49 -9.35
N VAL A 115 7.37 -2.02 -10.60
CA VAL A 115 8.53 -1.61 -11.40
C VAL A 115 9.26 -0.45 -10.73
N LEU A 116 8.55 0.55 -10.19
CA LEU A 116 9.23 1.68 -9.53
C LEU A 116 10.11 1.20 -8.37
N TRP A 117 9.56 0.34 -7.51
CA TRP A 117 10.26 -0.11 -6.31
C TRP A 117 11.39 -1.07 -6.67
N GLU A 118 11.19 -1.94 -7.65
CA GLU A 118 12.21 -2.85 -8.16
C GLU A 118 13.38 -2.12 -8.82
N GLU A 119 13.11 -1.04 -9.58
CA GLU A 119 14.14 -0.16 -10.15
C GLU A 119 14.91 0.61 -9.07
N LEU A 120 14.26 0.91 -7.94
CA LEU A 120 14.95 1.41 -6.74
C LEU A 120 15.71 0.30 -5.99
N GLY A 121 15.76 -0.94 -6.48
CA GLY A 121 16.48 -2.04 -5.84
C GLY A 121 15.75 -2.71 -4.66
N LEU A 122 14.46 -2.41 -4.48
CA LEU A 122 13.62 -2.98 -3.44
C LEU A 122 12.80 -4.16 -3.99
N THR A 123 12.77 -5.28 -3.28
CA THR A 123 11.82 -6.36 -3.60
C THR A 123 10.41 -5.96 -3.16
N TYR A 124 9.49 -5.80 -4.10
CA TYR A 124 8.13 -5.36 -3.84
C TYR A 124 7.19 -6.52 -3.48
N ILE A 125 6.40 -6.36 -2.41
CA ILE A 125 5.39 -7.31 -1.96
C ILE A 125 4.08 -6.56 -1.75
N GLY A 126 3.06 -6.84 -2.58
CA GLY A 126 1.71 -6.30 -2.42
C GLY A 126 1.11 -5.71 -3.71
N PRO A 127 0.08 -4.85 -3.60
CA PRO A 127 -0.56 -4.43 -2.35
C PRO A 127 -1.30 -5.58 -1.65
N ILE A 128 -1.29 -5.60 -0.31
CA ILE A 128 -2.00 -6.58 0.53
C ILE A 128 -3.08 -5.92 1.39
N ASP A 129 -4.12 -6.68 1.76
CA ASP A 129 -5.14 -6.18 2.72
C ASP A 129 -4.51 -6.10 4.11
N GLY A 130 -4.37 -4.89 4.64
CA GLY A 130 -3.83 -4.65 5.98
C GLY A 130 -4.77 -5.05 7.11
N HIS A 131 -5.95 -5.56 6.78
CA HIS A 131 -6.89 -6.08 7.76
C HIS A 131 -7.12 -7.58 7.68
N ASP A 132 -6.43 -8.25 6.78
CA ASP A 132 -6.32 -9.70 6.76
C ASP A 132 -5.00 -10.09 7.43
N ILE A 133 -5.09 -10.50 8.70
CA ILE A 133 -3.93 -10.91 9.50
C ILE A 133 -3.15 -12.04 8.81
N ASN A 134 -3.84 -13.00 8.18
CA ASN A 134 -3.17 -14.12 7.52
C ASN A 134 -2.38 -13.65 6.28
N ALA A 135 -2.95 -12.70 5.53
CA ALA A 135 -2.26 -12.10 4.39
C ALA A 135 -1.03 -11.30 4.83
N LEU A 136 -1.14 -10.54 5.93
CA LEU A 136 -0.03 -9.82 6.55
C LEU A 136 1.08 -10.76 7.02
N GLU A 137 0.73 -11.82 7.77
CA GLU A 137 1.69 -12.80 8.25
C GLU A 137 2.44 -13.48 7.10
N THR A 138 1.72 -13.86 6.05
CA THR A 138 2.30 -14.45 4.84
C THR A 138 3.29 -13.50 4.18
N ALA A 139 2.90 -12.24 3.98
CA ALA A 139 3.75 -11.24 3.34
C ALA A 139 4.99 -10.91 4.18
N LEU A 140 4.84 -10.80 5.52
CA LEU A 140 5.96 -10.54 6.42
C LEU A 140 6.90 -11.75 6.52
N ALA A 141 6.36 -12.97 6.52
CA ALA A 141 7.17 -14.19 6.45
C ALA A 141 7.95 -14.27 5.13
N GLN A 142 7.33 -13.89 4.01
CA GLN A 142 8.00 -13.78 2.73
C GLN A 142 9.11 -12.71 2.77
N ALA A 143 8.81 -11.52 3.29
CA ALA A 143 9.77 -10.43 3.44
C ALA A 143 10.99 -10.84 4.28
N ARG A 144 10.75 -11.58 5.36
CA ARG A 144 11.79 -12.11 6.26
C ARG A 144 12.79 -13.02 5.54
N GLY A 145 12.34 -13.76 4.51
CA GLY A 145 13.18 -14.69 3.74
C GLY A 145 14.15 -14.02 2.76
N TYR A 146 13.97 -12.73 2.45
CA TYR A 146 14.86 -12.02 1.54
C TYR A 146 16.12 -11.51 2.24
N SER A 147 17.26 -11.65 1.56
CA SER A 147 18.54 -11.04 1.95
C SER A 147 18.70 -9.60 1.43
N LYS A 148 17.78 -9.15 0.56
CA LYS A 148 17.74 -7.80 -0.03
C LYS A 148 16.71 -6.91 0.68
N PRO A 149 16.76 -5.58 0.48
CA PRO A 149 15.70 -4.69 0.92
C PRO A 149 14.33 -5.12 0.37
N THR A 150 13.31 -5.07 1.20
CA THR A 150 11.93 -5.39 0.82
C THR A 150 11.01 -4.18 1.05
N PHE A 151 10.01 -4.05 0.20
CA PHE A 151 8.98 -3.02 0.29
C PHE A 151 7.60 -3.69 0.30
N VAL A 152 6.98 -3.77 1.48
CA VAL A 152 5.66 -4.37 1.68
C VAL A 152 4.61 -3.26 1.63
N HIS A 153 3.72 -3.32 0.65
CA HIS A 153 2.65 -2.33 0.48
C HIS A 153 1.35 -2.84 1.09
N VAL A 154 0.95 -2.24 2.20
CA VAL A 154 -0.24 -2.62 2.98
C VAL A 154 -1.33 -1.57 2.79
N ILE A 155 -2.49 -1.98 2.30
CA ILE A 155 -3.66 -1.10 2.18
C ILE A 155 -4.50 -1.22 3.44
N THR A 156 -4.73 -0.10 4.13
CA THR A 156 -5.56 -0.06 5.34
C THR A 156 -6.74 0.89 5.19
N THR A 157 -7.51 1.02 6.27
CA THR A 157 -8.63 1.94 6.39
C THR A 157 -8.45 2.64 7.72
N LYS A 158 -8.27 3.97 7.67
CA LYS A 158 -8.12 4.77 8.88
C LYS A 158 -9.41 4.68 9.70
N GLY A 159 -9.29 4.51 11.01
CA GLY A 159 -10.44 4.42 11.90
C GLY A 159 -11.20 3.09 11.85
N LYS A 160 -10.64 2.03 11.22
CA LYS A 160 -11.34 0.75 11.12
C LYS A 160 -11.81 0.24 12.48
N GLY A 161 -13.10 -0.09 12.58
CA GLY A 161 -13.72 -0.59 13.80
C GLY A 161 -14.33 0.52 14.68
N TYR A 162 -14.19 1.79 14.30
CA TYR A 162 -14.83 2.93 14.95
C TYR A 162 -15.64 3.73 13.91
N GLN A 163 -16.92 3.39 13.76
CA GLN A 163 -17.81 3.96 12.74
C GLN A 163 -17.82 5.50 12.63
N PRO A 164 -17.70 6.28 13.73
CA PRO A 164 -17.63 7.74 13.62
C PRO A 164 -16.36 8.26 12.91
N ALA A 165 -15.24 7.54 12.94
CA ALA A 165 -13.99 7.95 12.30
C ALA A 165 -13.80 7.40 10.88
N GLU A 166 -14.53 6.34 10.50
CA GLU A 166 -14.53 5.80 9.13
C GLU A 166 -15.25 6.76 8.16
N GLY A 167 -16.25 7.50 8.64
CA GLY A 167 -17.03 8.47 7.86
C GLY A 167 -16.44 9.88 7.77
N ASP A 168 -15.54 10.25 8.70
CA ASP A 168 -15.05 11.63 8.86
C ASP A 168 -13.55 11.69 9.16
N ALA A 169 -12.77 11.04 8.30
CA ALA A 169 -11.33 10.87 8.48
C ALA A 169 -10.52 12.19 8.45
N VAL A 170 -11.15 13.30 8.04
CA VAL A 170 -10.60 14.67 8.05
C VAL A 170 -10.82 15.38 9.39
N TYR A 171 -11.97 15.16 10.05
CA TYR A 171 -12.36 15.90 11.27
C TYR A 171 -11.55 15.49 12.52
N PHE A 172 -11.10 14.23 12.58
CA PHE A 172 -10.38 13.69 13.74
C PHE A 172 -8.86 13.95 13.74
N HIS A 173 -8.35 14.85 12.88
CA HIS A 173 -6.91 15.13 12.84
C HIS A 173 -6.40 16.16 13.86
N GLY A 174 -7.24 16.61 14.79
CA GLY A 174 -6.77 17.47 15.88
C GLY A 174 -7.85 17.90 16.86
N VAL A 175 -8.44 16.96 17.61
CA VAL A 175 -9.19 17.33 18.81
C VAL A 175 -8.22 17.26 19.99
N ALA A 176 -7.86 18.43 20.54
CA ALA A 176 -7.19 18.53 21.82
C ALA A 176 -8.05 17.86 22.90
N ALA A 177 -7.42 17.25 23.91
CA ALA A 177 -8.13 16.67 25.04
C ALA A 177 -9.08 17.71 25.66
N GLU A 178 -10.39 17.47 25.58
CA GLU A 178 -11.35 18.19 26.40
C GLU A 178 -11.15 17.75 27.84
N ASN A 179 -10.56 18.64 28.65
CA ASN A 179 -10.52 18.52 30.09
C ASN A 179 -11.95 18.47 30.61
N SER A 180 -12.32 17.34 31.19
CA SER A 180 -13.53 17.19 31.99
C SER A 180 -13.34 17.99 33.28
N GLY A 181 -14.06 19.10 33.39
CA GLY A 181 -14.28 19.81 34.66
C GLY A 181 -15.53 19.29 35.35
#